data_AF-A0A7C4S5W5-F1
#
_entry.id   AF-A0A7C4S5W5-F1
#
_cell.length_a   1.000
_cell.length_b   1.000
_cell.length_c   1.000
_cell.angle_alpha   90.00
_cell.angle_beta   90.00
_cell.angle_gamma   90.00
#
_symmetry.space_group_name_H-M   'P 1'
#
loop_
_entity.id
_entity.type
_entity.pdbx_description
1 polymer ?
#
loop_
_entity_poly.entity_id
_entity_poly.type
_entity_poly.pdbx_seq_one_letter_code
_entity_poly.pdbx_strand_id
1 'polypeptide(L)'
;MPKPNRGKTKTIKERAIYVYLPSLEMVEDWKRRAEKAGVSISKFVIERVEDSIRREGEEGYISRVELIKRLKEAEEEIRKLKA
;
A
#
# COMPACT_ATOMS: atom_id res chain seq x y z
N MET A 1 -27.56 -0.13 -28.51
CA MET A 1 -28.13 -0.50 -27.19
C MET A 1 -27.00 -0.46 -26.15
N PRO A 2 -27.14 0.26 -25.02
CA PRO A 2 -26.16 0.17 -23.95
C PRO A 2 -26.20 -1.24 -23.34
N LYS A 3 -25.03 -1.86 -23.14
CA LYS A 3 -24.92 -3.20 -22.56
C LYS A 3 -25.56 -3.23 -21.17
N PRO A 4 -26.37 -4.25 -20.81
CA PRO A 4 -26.99 -4.33 -19.50
C PRO A 4 -25.92 -4.37 -18.42
N ASN A 5 -26.05 -3.47 -17.45
CA ASN A 5 -25.13 -3.33 -16.33
C ASN A 5 -25.29 -4.56 -15.41
N ARG A 6 -24.60 -5.65 -15.76
CA ARG A 6 -24.46 -6.84 -14.90
C ARG A 6 -23.92 -6.34 -13.57
N GLY A 7 -24.66 -6.55 -12.47
CA GLY A 7 -24.55 -5.96 -11.12
C GLY A 7 -23.18 -5.72 -10.44
N LYS A 8 -22.05 -5.91 -11.13
CA LYS A 8 -20.67 -5.62 -10.76
C LYS A 8 -20.45 -4.22 -10.17
N THR A 9 -21.25 -3.22 -10.55
CA THR A 9 -21.13 -1.85 -10.01
C THR A 9 -22.07 -1.56 -8.84
N LYS A 10 -22.99 -2.46 -8.47
CA LYS A 10 -23.93 -2.22 -7.36
C LYS A 10 -23.20 -1.95 -6.05
N THR A 11 -22.10 -2.65 -5.81
CA THR A 11 -21.30 -2.57 -4.58
C THR A 11 -20.04 -1.72 -4.74
N ILE A 12 -19.89 -0.97 -5.85
CA ILE A 12 -18.65 -0.23 -6.11
C ILE A 12 -18.40 0.87 -5.06
N LYS A 13 -19.48 1.47 -4.55
CA LYS A 13 -19.41 2.47 -3.48
C LYS A 13 -19.08 1.84 -2.13
N GLU A 14 -19.60 0.65 -1.85
CA GLU A 14 -19.35 -0.09 -0.62
C GLU A 14 -17.89 -0.58 -0.52
N ARG A 15 -17.25 -0.81 -1.67
CA ARG A 15 -15.83 -1.22 -1.77
C ARG A 15 -14.87 -0.04 -1.92
N ALA A 16 -15.36 1.20 -1.97
CA ALA A 16 -14.51 2.36 -2.15
C ALA A 16 -13.84 2.74 -0.82
N ILE A 17 -12.53 2.97 -0.88
CA ILE A 17 -11.75 3.47 0.25
C ILE A 17 -11.24 4.85 -0.14
N TYR A 18 -11.47 5.83 0.72
CA TYR A 18 -10.92 7.18 0.58
C TYR A 18 -9.58 7.23 1.30
N VAL A 19 -8.52 7.55 0.56
CA VAL A 19 -7.16 7.67 1.10
C VAL A 19 -6.77 9.13 1.09
N TYR A 20 -6.41 9.65 2.27
CA TYR A 20 -5.92 11.01 2.44
C TYR A 20 -4.39 11.00 2.36
N LEU A 21 -3.85 11.60 1.29
CA LEU A 21 -2.41 11.76 1.15
C LEU A 21 -1.93 13.01 1.91
N PRO A 22 -0.71 12.99 2.48
CA PRO A 22 -0.14 14.10 3.24
C PRO A 22 -0.03 15.43 2.49
N SER A 23 0.05 15.40 1.16
CA SER A 23 0.18 16.61 0.34
C SER A 23 -0.41 16.44 -1.07
N LEU A 24 -0.78 17.56 -1.69
CA LEU A 24 -1.20 17.60 -3.09
C LEU A 24 -0.08 17.16 -4.03
N GLU A 25 1.17 17.48 -3.71
CA GLU A 25 2.33 17.03 -4.49
C GLU A 25 2.40 15.50 -4.56
N MET A 26 2.12 14.81 -3.45
CA MET A 26 2.10 13.35 -3.40
C MET A 26 0.95 12.76 -4.23
N VAL A 27 -0.21 13.41 -4.25
CA VAL A 27 -1.32 13.05 -5.14
C VAL A 27 -0.89 13.12 -6.60
N GLU A 28 -0.27 14.22 -7.00
CA GLU A 28 0.18 14.42 -8.38
C GLU A 28 1.30 13.44 -8.75
N ASP A 29 2.22 13.14 -7.82
CA ASP A 29 3.26 12.15 -8.06
C ASP A 29 2.67 10.76 -8.33
N TRP A 30 1.68 10.33 -7.56
CA TRP A 30 1.03 9.03 -7.77
C TRP A 30 0.27 8.99 -9.10
N LYS A 31 -0.44 10.06 -9.47
CA LYS A 31 -1.12 10.16 -10.77
C LYS A 31 -0.14 10.08 -11.93
N ARG A 32 0.96 10.85 -11.90
CA ARG A 32 2.01 10.80 -12.95
C ARG A 32 2.61 9.41 -13.10
N ARG A 33 2.86 8.71 -12.00
CA ARG A 33 3.39 7.33 -12.05
C ARG A 33 2.39 6.34 -12.64
N ALA A 34 1.11 6.47 -12.33
CA ALA A 34 0.05 5.65 -12.91
C ALA A 34 -0.07 5.89 -14.43
N GLU A 35 -0.08 7.17 -14.83
CA GLU A 35 -0.10 7.58 -16.24
C GLU A 35 1.12 7.05 -17.01
N LYS A 36 2.33 7.21 -16.47
CA LYS A 36 3.57 6.69 -17.07
C LYS A 36 3.54 5.17 -17.24
N ALA A 37 2.83 4.46 -16.36
CA ALA A 37 2.65 3.01 -16.43
C ALA A 37 1.45 2.58 -17.30
N GLY A 38 0.68 3.53 -17.88
CA GLY A 38 -0.46 3.23 -18.73
C GLY A 38 -1.65 2.60 -17.99
N VAL A 39 -1.79 2.83 -16.67
CA VAL A 39 -2.84 2.24 -15.84
C VAL A 39 -3.67 3.32 -15.12
N SER A 40 -4.88 2.98 -14.69
CA SER A 40 -5.68 3.88 -13.85
C SER A 40 -5.05 4.04 -12.47
N ILE A 41 -5.28 5.19 -11.83
CA ILE A 41 -4.81 5.44 -10.45
C ILE A 41 -5.31 4.37 -9.46
N SER A 42 -6.55 3.90 -9.61
CA SER A 42 -7.09 2.84 -8.78
C SER A 42 -6.31 1.55 -8.93
N LYS A 43 -6.01 1.13 -10.17
CA LYS A 43 -5.22 -0.08 -10.42
C LYS A 43 -3.79 0.06 -9.89
N PHE A 44 -3.18 1.22 -10.12
CA PHE A 44 -1.84 1.55 -9.64
C PHE A 44 -1.71 1.39 -8.11
N VAL A 45 -2.69 1.92 -7.36
CA VAL A 45 -2.70 1.83 -5.89
C VAL A 45 -2.97 0.39 -5.45
N ILE A 46 -3.95 -0.30 -6.04
CA ILE A 46 -4.28 -1.69 -5.71
C ILE A 46 -3.05 -2.58 -5.86
N GLU A 47 -2.37 -2.55 -7.01
CA GLU A 47 -1.21 -3.41 -7.27
C GLU A 47 -0.08 -3.17 -6.26
N ARG A 48 0.21 -1.90 -5.93
CA ARG A 48 1.26 -1.55 -4.97
C ARG A 48 0.94 -1.98 -3.54
N VAL A 49 -0.33 -1.83 -3.14
CA VAL A 49 -0.78 -2.25 -1.81
C VAL A 49 -0.81 -3.78 -1.72
N GLU A 50 -1.35 -4.47 -2.72
CA GLU A 50 -1.34 -5.94 -2.76
C GLU A 50 0.09 -6.52 -2.79
N ASP A 51 1.01 -5.89 -3.52
CA ASP A 51 2.42 -6.27 -3.52
C ASP A 51 3.06 -6.12 -2.13
N SER A 52 2.72 -5.05 -1.39
CA SER A 52 3.18 -4.87 0.00
C SER A 52 2.63 -5.97 0.90
N ILE A 53 1.31 -6.19 0.87
CA ILE A 53 0.64 -7.20 1.68
C ILE A 53 1.19 -8.60 1.40
N ARG A 54 1.46 -8.94 0.13
CA ARG A 54 2.09 -10.22 -0.24
C ARG A 54 3.50 -10.37 0.35
N ARG A 55 4.26 -9.28 0.46
CA ARG A 55 5.62 -9.29 1.03
C ARG A 55 5.65 -9.32 2.56
N GLU A 56 4.62 -8.77 3.21
CA GLU A 56 4.49 -8.77 4.67
C GLU A 56 4.36 -10.19 5.26
N GLY A 57 3.99 -11.19 4.45
CA GLY A 57 3.99 -12.60 4.85
C GLY A 57 3.06 -12.87 6.04
N GLU A 58 3.43 -13.81 6.92
CA GLU A 58 2.65 -14.15 8.11
C GLU A 58 2.71 -13.08 9.22
N GLU A 59 3.73 -12.22 9.22
CA GLU A 59 3.92 -11.19 10.25
C GLU A 59 2.92 -10.02 10.14
N GLY A 60 2.32 -9.84 8.95
CA GLY A 60 1.33 -8.80 8.69
C GLY A 60 1.91 -7.38 8.72
N TYR A 61 1.03 -6.39 8.88
CA TYR A 61 1.43 -4.98 8.88
C TYR A 61 2.23 -4.63 10.14
N ILE A 62 3.52 -4.35 9.97
CA ILE A 62 4.39 -3.85 11.04
C ILE A 62 4.53 -2.34 10.92
N SER A 63 4.15 -1.62 11.98
CA SER A 63 4.31 -0.17 12.01
C SER A 63 5.79 0.22 11.94
N ARG A 64 6.08 1.39 11.37
CA ARG A 64 7.44 1.93 11.34
C ARG A 64 8.09 2.02 12.73
N VAL A 65 7.30 2.33 13.75
CA VAL A 65 7.79 2.42 15.14
C VAL A 65 8.22 1.04 15.65
N GLU A 66 7.42 0.02 15.37
CA GLU A 66 7.74 -1.36 15.73
C GLU A 66 8.99 -1.87 14.98
N LEU A 67 9.13 -1.53 13.70
CA LEU A 67 10.36 -1.84 12.93
C LEU A 67 11.61 -1.18 13.56
N ILE A 68 11.51 0.08 13.97
CA ILE A 68 12.62 0.78 14.64
C ILE A 68 12.97 0.11 15.97
N LYS A 69 11.95 -0.33 16.72
CA LYS A 69 12.16 -1.03 17.99
C LYS A 69 12.89 -2.35 17.78
N ARG A 70 12.39 -3.22 16.88
CA ARG A 70 13.03 -4.50 16.56
C ARG A 70 14.47 -4.35 16.08
N LEU A 71 14.75 -3.31 15.28
CA LEU A 71 16.11 -3.03 14.81
C LEU A 71 17.06 -2.72 15.98
N LYS A 72 16.64 -1.88 16.93
CA LYS A 72 17.45 -1.56 18.12
C LYS A 72 17.71 -2.79 18.98
N GLU A 73 16.69 -3.62 19.19
CA GLU A 73 16.81 -4.85 19.97
C GLU A 73 17.82 -5.82 19.32
N ALA A 74 17.75 -6.01 18.01
CA ALA A 74 18.69 -6.86 17.26
C ALA A 74 20.13 -6.31 17.29
N GLU A 75 20.32 -4.99 17.17
CA GLU A 75 21.64 -4.35 17.28
C GLU A 75 22.27 -4.54 18.66
N GLU A 76 21.46 -4.46 19.74
CA GLU A 76 21.93 -4.73 21.10
C GLU A 76 22.32 -6.19 21.32
N GLU A 77 21.56 -7.15 20.80
CA GLU A 77 21.91 -8.57 20.85
C GLU A 77 23.23 -8.87 20.14
N ILE A 78 23.41 -8.33 18.92
CA ILE A 78 24.66 -8.46 18.18
C ILE A 78 25.83 -7.86 18.98
N ARG A 79 25.63 -6.71 19.64
CA ARG A 79 26.67 -6.08 20.46
C ARG A 79 27.04 -6.96 21.65
N LYS A 80 26.06 -7.59 22.32
CA LYS A 80 26.29 -8.52 23.44
C LYS A 80 27.05 -9.77 23.01
N LEU A 81 26.76 -10.30 21.83
CA LEU A 81 27.42 -11.52 21.30
C LEU A 81 28.85 -11.27 20.78
N LYS A 82 29.20 -10.02 20.48
CA LYS A 82 30.54 -9.63 20.01
C LYS A 82 31.47 -9.15 21.14
N ALA A 83 30.96 -9.01 22.36
CA ALA A 83 31.71 -8.66 23.56
C ALA A 83 32.19 -9.92 24.28
#